data_AF-A0A535TDE5-F1
#
_entry.id   AF-A0A535TDE5-F1
#
_cell.length_a   1.000
_cell.length_b   1.000
_cell.length_c   1.000
_cell.angle_alpha   90.00
_cell.angle_beta   90.00
_cell.angle_gamma   90.00
#
_symmetry.space_group_name_H-M   'P 1'
#
loop_
_entity.id
_entity.type
_entity.pdbx_description
1 polymer ?
#
loop_
_entity_poly.entity_id
_entity_poly.type
_entity_poly.pdbx_seq_one_letter_code
_entity_poly.pdbx_strand_id
1 'polypeptide(L)'
;LTLLEDTSPGIHDTTIASCDIYRYHTLGVEGYHDNCADNLRMALKAIKLRTPEVPSPFNLWMNTPYKPDGMIDWLPTVSKKGDYIVFRAELDCVVVMSACPQDLVPVNGKDCIPHDLHFEVS
;
A
#
# COMPACT_ATOMS: atom_id res chain seq x y z
N LEU A 1 -7.14 -15.52 0.80
CA LEU A 1 -6.88 -15.07 2.19
C LEU A 1 -8.23 -14.77 2.84
N THR A 2 -8.36 -15.00 4.14
CA THR A 2 -9.48 -14.48 4.95
C THR A 2 -8.93 -13.44 5.93
N LEU A 3 -9.50 -12.24 5.94
CA LEU A 3 -9.22 -11.23 6.96
C LEU A 3 -9.91 -11.67 8.26
N LEU A 4 -9.11 -11.95 9.29
CA LEU A 4 -9.59 -12.44 10.60
C LEU A 4 -9.80 -11.31 11.60
N GLU A 5 -8.91 -10.32 11.58
CA GLU A 5 -8.88 -9.23 12.55
C GLU A 5 -8.31 -7.97 11.92
N ASP A 6 -8.86 -6.83 12.29
CA ASP A 6 -8.30 -5.51 12.05
C ASP A 6 -8.56 -4.68 13.31
N THR A 7 -7.49 -4.20 13.95
CA THR A 7 -7.61 -3.37 15.17
C THR A 7 -7.79 -1.89 14.86
N SER A 8 -7.59 -1.50 13.59
CA SER A 8 -7.77 -0.13 13.15
C SER A 8 -9.27 0.22 13.03
N PRO A 9 -9.60 1.49 12.72
CA PRO A 9 -10.98 1.88 12.42
C PRO A 9 -11.60 1.23 11.15
N GLY A 10 -10.93 0.30 10.46
CA GLY A 10 -11.48 -0.40 9.30
C GLY A 10 -11.33 0.33 7.97
N ILE A 11 -10.44 1.32 7.88
CA ILE A 11 -10.27 2.13 6.67
C ILE A 11 -9.11 1.62 5.83
N HIS A 12 -9.43 1.06 4.66
CA HIS A 12 -8.47 0.60 3.67
C HIS A 12 -8.99 0.92 2.28
N ASP A 13 -8.11 0.96 1.29
CA ASP A 13 -8.48 1.21 -0.09
C ASP A 13 -8.20 -0.01 -1.00
N THR A 14 -9.15 -0.27 -1.90
CA THR A 14 -9.05 -1.32 -2.93
C THR A 14 -9.17 -0.75 -4.35
N THR A 15 -9.22 0.58 -4.49
CA THR A 15 -9.59 1.26 -5.74
C THR A 15 -8.43 1.98 -6.41
N ILE A 16 -7.39 2.31 -5.65
CA ILE A 16 -6.22 3.03 -6.14
C ILE A 16 -5.11 2.04 -6.49
N ALA A 17 -4.57 2.18 -7.70
CA ALA A 17 -3.41 1.41 -8.14
C ALA A 17 -2.19 1.68 -7.24
N SER A 18 -1.28 0.70 -7.17
CA SER A 18 0.02 0.89 -6.53
C SER A 18 0.75 2.08 -7.15
N CYS A 19 1.43 2.91 -6.34
CA CYS A 19 2.27 3.96 -6.90
C CYS A 19 3.36 3.35 -7.81
N ASP A 20 3.64 4.07 -8.90
CA ASP A 20 4.66 3.76 -9.88
C ASP A 20 5.46 5.03 -10.22
N ILE A 21 6.49 4.89 -11.04
CA ILE A 21 7.34 6.03 -11.42
C ILE A 21 6.55 7.17 -12.09
N TYR A 22 5.51 6.84 -12.87
CA TYR A 22 4.70 7.82 -13.58
C TYR A 22 3.83 8.64 -12.63
N ARG A 23 3.37 8.03 -11.52
CA ARG A 23 2.70 8.76 -10.44
C ARG A 23 3.61 9.83 -9.86
N TYR A 24 4.87 9.51 -9.59
CA TYR A 24 5.84 10.48 -9.05
C TYR A 24 6.20 11.57 -10.05
N HIS A 25 6.35 11.24 -11.33
CA HIS A 25 6.54 12.24 -12.38
C HIS A 25 5.35 13.20 -12.49
N THR A 26 4.12 12.69 -12.35
CA THR A 26 2.91 13.53 -12.34
C THR A 26 2.86 14.47 -11.12
N LEU A 27 3.49 14.08 -10.02
CA LEU A 27 3.62 14.89 -8.81
C LEU A 27 4.83 15.85 -8.85
N GLY A 28 5.59 15.86 -9.94
CA GLY A 28 6.71 16.78 -10.16
C GLY A 28 8.08 16.26 -9.72
N VAL A 29 8.21 14.96 -9.40
CA VAL A 29 9.52 14.36 -9.12
C VAL A 29 10.33 14.24 -10.41
N GLU A 30 11.56 14.75 -10.39
CA GLU A 30 12.53 14.53 -11.44
C GLU A 30 13.37 13.27 -11.15
N GLY A 31 13.55 12.42 -12.16
CA GLY A 31 14.36 11.20 -12.01
C GLY A 31 13.62 10.02 -11.39
N TYR A 32 14.33 9.19 -10.65
CA TYR A 32 13.78 7.98 -10.02
C TYR A 32 13.20 8.28 -8.64
N HIS A 33 12.10 7.61 -8.32
CA HIS A 33 11.53 7.55 -6.99
C HIS A 33 11.14 6.11 -6.66
N ASP A 34 11.40 5.68 -5.43
CA ASP A 34 10.95 4.38 -4.95
C ASP A 34 9.42 4.28 -5.09
N ASN A 35 8.92 3.10 -5.46
CA ASN A 35 7.50 2.92 -5.74
C ASN A 35 7.04 1.48 -5.51
N CYS A 36 5.77 1.32 -5.13
CA CYS A 36 5.18 0.03 -4.76
C CYS A 36 5.17 -0.97 -5.92
N ALA A 37 4.98 -0.50 -7.16
CA ALA A 37 4.99 -1.36 -8.34
C ALA A 37 6.37 -2.01 -8.56
N ASP A 38 7.45 -1.25 -8.38
CA ASP A 38 8.81 -1.78 -8.45
C ASP A 38 9.13 -2.64 -7.22
N ASN A 39 8.71 -2.23 -6.03
CA ASN A 39 8.89 -3.04 -4.81
C ASN A 39 8.27 -4.43 -4.94
N LEU A 40 7.08 -4.55 -5.53
CA LEU A 40 6.45 -5.84 -5.85
C LEU A 40 7.36 -6.67 -6.77
N ARG A 41 7.82 -6.08 -7.88
CA ARG A 41 8.66 -6.78 -8.87
C ARG A 41 9.99 -7.21 -8.26
N MET A 42 10.61 -6.35 -7.45
CA MET A 42 11.88 -6.63 -6.78
C MET A 42 11.73 -7.73 -5.73
N ALA A 43 10.69 -7.69 -4.89
CA ALA A 43 10.43 -8.72 -3.88
C ALA A 43 10.21 -10.10 -4.51
N LEU A 44 9.38 -10.19 -5.56
CA LEU A 44 9.18 -11.45 -6.29
C LEU A 44 10.48 -11.92 -6.96
N LYS A 45 11.24 -11.02 -7.58
CA LYS A 45 12.52 -11.35 -8.22
C LYS A 45 13.54 -11.89 -7.22
N ALA A 46 13.55 -11.38 -5.98
CA ALA A 46 14.47 -11.83 -4.93
C ALA A 46 14.28 -13.32 -4.59
N ILE A 47 13.05 -13.83 -4.71
CA ILE A 47 12.71 -15.26 -4.55
C ILE A 47 12.61 -16.00 -5.90
N LYS A 48 13.19 -15.43 -6.96
CA LYS A 48 13.22 -16.00 -8.33
C LYS A 48 11.84 -16.18 -8.97
N LEU A 49 10.83 -15.46 -8.47
CA LEU A 49 9.50 -15.39 -9.06
C LEU A 49 9.35 -14.12 -9.90
N ARG A 50 8.31 -14.11 -10.74
CA ARG A 50 7.90 -12.96 -11.54
C ARG A 50 6.38 -12.94 -11.64
N THR A 51 5.81 -11.76 -11.73
CA THR A 51 4.40 -11.55 -12.05
C THR A 51 4.26 -10.97 -13.46
N PRO A 52 3.28 -11.41 -14.27
CA PRO A 52 3.06 -10.85 -15.60
C PRO A 52 2.53 -9.41 -15.56
N GLU A 53 1.88 -9.03 -14.45
CA GLU A 53 1.26 -7.74 -14.25
C GLU A 53 1.40 -7.26 -12.80
N VAL A 54 1.11 -5.99 -12.55
CA VAL A 54 1.00 -5.44 -11.19
C VAL A 54 -0.50 -5.42 -10.85
N PRO A 55 -0.99 -6.37 -10.05
CA PRO A 55 -2.39 -6.36 -9.64
C PRO A 55 -2.69 -5.13 -8.79
N SER A 56 -3.96 -4.71 -8.77
CA SER A 56 -4.38 -3.66 -7.83
C SER A 56 -4.07 -4.12 -6.40
N PRO A 57 -3.36 -3.30 -5.60
CA PRO A 57 -3.03 -3.67 -4.23
C PRO A 57 -4.26 -3.61 -3.34
N PHE A 58 -4.17 -4.29 -2.19
CA PHE A 58 -4.97 -3.92 -1.04
C PHE A 58 -4.19 -2.87 -0.24
N ASN A 59 -4.58 -1.60 -0.35
CA ASN A 59 -3.90 -0.48 0.29
C ASN A 59 -4.30 -0.41 1.76
N LEU A 60 -3.57 -1.14 2.60
CA LEU A 60 -3.80 -1.17 4.05
C LEU A 60 -3.68 0.22 4.66
N TRP A 61 -4.70 0.64 5.41
CA TRP A 61 -4.78 1.91 6.14
C TRP A 61 -4.77 3.17 5.26
N MET A 62 -4.87 3.02 3.94
CA MET A 62 -5.00 4.16 3.03
C MET A 62 -6.41 4.73 3.10
N ASN A 63 -6.50 6.05 3.32
CA ASN A 63 -7.76 6.76 3.51
C ASN A 63 -8.08 7.63 2.29
N THR A 64 -8.77 7.03 1.32
CA THR A 64 -9.15 7.69 0.05
C THR A 64 -10.64 7.61 -0.25
N PRO A 65 -11.50 8.30 0.53
CA PRO A 65 -12.94 8.24 0.33
C PRO A 65 -13.36 8.96 -0.95
N TYR A 66 -14.41 8.43 -1.58
CA TYR A 66 -15.11 9.11 -2.66
C TYR A 66 -16.03 10.20 -2.10
N LYS A 67 -15.97 11.38 -2.70
CA LYS A 67 -16.93 12.46 -2.49
C LYS A 67 -18.23 12.20 -3.24
N PRO A 68 -19.33 12.88 -2.87
CA PRO A 68 -20.60 12.80 -3.61
C PRO A 68 -20.50 13.22 -5.09
N ASP A 69 -19.50 14.02 -5.46
CA ASP A 69 -19.24 14.44 -6.85
C ASP A 69 -18.37 13.45 -7.63
N GLY A 70 -17.99 12.33 -7.02
CA GLY A 70 -17.15 11.29 -7.63
C GLY A 70 -15.64 11.55 -7.55
N MET A 71 -15.22 12.68 -6.97
CA MET A 71 -13.79 12.97 -6.73
C MET A 71 -13.27 12.16 -5.54
N ILE A 72 -11.97 11.90 -5.52
CA ILE A 72 -11.30 11.16 -4.45
C ILE A 72 -10.55 12.16 -3.55
N ASP A 73 -10.78 12.10 -2.25
CA ASP A 73 -9.91 12.78 -1.28
C ASP A 73 -8.69 11.93 -0.95
N TRP A 74 -7.56 12.60 -0.68
CA TRP A 74 -6.31 11.96 -0.27
C TRP A 74 -6.03 12.38 1.17
N LEU A 75 -6.61 11.64 2.12
CA LEU A 75 -6.56 11.98 3.53
C LEU A 75 -5.43 11.22 4.24
N PRO A 76 -4.94 11.75 5.37
CA PRO A 76 -4.08 10.98 6.26
C PRO A 76 -4.73 9.68 6.72
N THR A 77 -3.90 8.66 6.85
CA THR A 77 -4.30 7.44 7.53
C THR A 77 -4.87 7.74 8.92
N VAL A 78 -5.87 6.95 9.31
CA VAL A 78 -6.48 7.01 10.64
C VAL A 78 -5.97 5.88 11.55
N SER A 79 -5.10 5.00 11.03
CA SER A 79 -4.43 3.99 11.84
C SER A 79 -3.42 4.64 12.78
N LYS A 80 -3.06 3.90 13.82
CA LYS A 80 -2.14 4.34 14.87
C LYS A 80 -1.01 3.33 15.00
N LYS A 81 0.07 3.77 15.63
CA LYS A 81 1.17 2.88 16.02
C LYS A 81 0.61 1.69 16.82
N GLY A 82 0.91 0.49 16.35
CA GLY A 82 0.47 -0.77 16.96
C GLY A 82 -0.82 -1.33 16.39
N ASP A 83 -1.52 -0.63 15.50
CA ASP A 83 -2.59 -1.25 14.73
C ASP A 83 -2.05 -2.38 13.85
N TYR A 84 -2.80 -3.48 13.78
CA TYR A 84 -2.44 -4.64 12.99
C TYR A 84 -3.66 -5.23 12.27
N ILE A 85 -3.36 -6.01 11.23
CA ILE A 85 -4.32 -6.81 10.49
C ILE A 85 -3.85 -8.26 10.44
N VAL A 86 -4.78 -9.20 10.60
CA VAL A 86 -4.48 -10.63 10.56
C VAL A 86 -5.17 -11.26 9.36
N PHE A 87 -4.40 -11.98 8.55
CA PHE A 87 -4.91 -12.78 7.44
C PHE A 87 -4.63 -14.26 7.66
N ARG A 88 -5.62 -15.09 7.36
CA ARG A 88 -5.43 -16.54 7.19
C ARG A 88 -5.18 -16.87 5.73
N ALA A 89 -4.13 -17.64 5.46
CA ALA A 89 -3.93 -18.26 4.15
C ALA A 89 -4.93 -19.42 3.98
N GLU A 90 -5.73 -19.39 2.91
CA GLU A 90 -6.68 -20.46 2.58
C GLU A 90 -6.10 -21.50 1.60
N LEU A 91 -4.96 -21.16 1.00
CA LEU A 91 -4.20 -21.93 0.03
C LEU A 91 -2.73 -21.52 0.20
N ASP A 92 -1.82 -22.38 -0.25
CA ASP A 92 -0.40 -22.03 -0.36
C ASP A 92 -0.25 -20.79 -1.27
N CYS A 93 0.35 -19.73 -0.74
CA CYS A 93 0.44 -18.46 -1.44
C CYS A 93 1.74 -17.71 -1.13
N VAL A 94 2.13 -16.83 -2.04
CA VAL A 94 3.16 -15.82 -1.83
C VAL A 94 2.48 -14.48 -1.59
N VAL A 95 2.75 -13.86 -0.45
CA VAL A 95 2.26 -12.52 -0.11
C VAL A 95 3.42 -11.54 -0.23
N VAL A 96 3.17 -10.37 -0.82
CA VAL A 96 4.15 -9.29 -0.94
C VAL A 96 3.59 -8.06 -0.26
N MET A 97 4.39 -7.48 0.64
CA MET A 97 4.09 -6.24 1.33
C MET A 97 5.13 -5.19 0.92
N SER A 98 4.65 -3.98 0.57
CA SER A 98 5.49 -2.82 0.31
C SER A 98 5.10 -1.72 1.27
N ALA A 99 6.03 -1.28 2.12
CA ALA A 99 5.87 0.00 2.83
C ALA A 99 5.86 1.11 1.77
N CYS A 100 4.71 1.78 1.61
CA CYS A 100 4.54 2.74 0.52
C CYS A 100 5.47 3.94 0.72
N PRO A 101 6.34 4.28 -0.26
CA PRO A 101 7.30 5.37 -0.11
C PRO A 101 6.71 6.77 -0.40
N GLN A 102 5.37 6.89 -0.50
CA GLN A 102 4.74 8.17 -0.83
C GLN A 102 4.97 9.22 0.27
N ASP A 103 5.63 10.31 -0.12
CA ASP A 103 6.09 11.39 0.76
C ASP A 103 5.71 12.80 0.24
N LEU A 104 4.89 12.89 -0.81
CA LEU A 104 4.42 14.15 -1.41
C LEU A 104 2.95 14.43 -1.11
N VAL A 105 2.16 13.39 -0.83
CA VAL A 105 0.75 13.49 -0.41
C VAL A 105 0.55 12.80 0.94
N PRO A 106 -0.35 13.29 1.80
CA PRO A 106 -0.35 12.94 3.22
C PRO A 106 -0.96 11.56 3.53
N VAL A 107 -1.05 10.66 2.55
CA VAL A 107 -1.73 9.35 2.69
C VAL A 107 -1.08 8.45 3.73
N ASN A 108 0.23 8.56 3.90
CA ASN A 108 1.03 7.83 4.89
C ASN A 108 1.06 8.50 6.27
N GLY A 109 0.48 9.70 6.41
CA GLY A 109 0.63 10.54 7.60
C GLY A 109 0.73 12.01 7.22
N LYS A 110 0.36 12.90 8.16
CA LYS A 110 0.38 14.36 7.93
C LYS A 110 1.78 14.93 7.72
N ASP A 111 2.80 14.25 8.24
CA ASP A 111 4.20 14.60 8.11
C ASP A 111 4.81 14.12 6.79
N CYS A 112 4.08 13.30 6.02
CA CYS A 112 4.53 12.68 4.78
C CYS A 112 5.85 11.91 4.93
N ILE A 113 6.08 11.28 6.08
CA ILE A 113 7.28 10.48 6.34
C ILE A 113 6.93 8.99 6.17
N PRO A 114 7.54 8.27 5.22
CA PRO A 114 7.40 6.82 5.13
C PRO A 114 7.93 6.14 6.40
N HIS A 115 7.22 5.10 6.84
CA HIS A 115 7.57 4.31 8.01
C HIS A 115 7.66 2.82 7.68
N ASP A 116 8.45 2.09 8.46
CA ASP A 116 8.58 0.64 8.32
C ASP A 116 7.28 -0.08 8.67
N LEU A 117 7.02 -1.16 7.95
CA LEU A 117 5.95 -2.11 8.24
C LEU A 117 6.56 -3.46 8.62
N HIS A 118 5.97 -4.08 9.62
CA HIS A 118 6.42 -5.35 10.16
C HIS A 118 5.37 -6.42 9.85
N PHE A 119 5.81 -7.64 9.58
CA PHE A 119 4.93 -8.79 9.41
C PHE A 119 5.50 -9.99 10.15
N GLU A 120 4.60 -10.88 10.57
CA GLU A 120 4.92 -12.17 11.16
C GLU A 120 4.14 -13.24 10.40
N VAL A 121 4.72 -14.44 10.27
CA VAL A 121 4.06 -15.61 9.72
C VAL A 121 4.13 -16.70 10.79
N SER A 122 2.96 -17.16 11.24
CA SER A 122 2.79 -18.11 12.35
C SER A 122 1.91 -19.29 11.95
#